data_AF-A0A3M1F025-F1
#
_entry.id   AF-A0A3M1F025-F1
#
_cell.length_a   1.000
_cell.length_b   1.000
_cell.length_c   1.000
_cell.angle_alpha   90.00
_cell.angle_beta   90.00
_cell.angle_gamma   90.00
#
_symmetry.space_group_name_H-M   'P 1'
#
loop_
_entity.id
_entity.type
_entity.pdbx_description
1 polymer ?
#
loop_
_entity_poly.entity_id
_entity_poly.type
_entity_poly.pdbx_seq_one_letter_code
_entity_poly.pdbx_strand_id
1 'polypeptide(L)' 'DVPEGELLALLGSFDLVEISVNNGSAAQHLIAGVGDPVVVEVA' A
#
# COMPACT_ATOMS: atom_id res chain seq x y z
N ASP A 1 1.49 -2.47 -13.52
CA ASP A 1 0.09 -2.89 -13.34
C ASP A 1 0.03 -4.30 -12.79
N VAL A 2 -0.65 -4.47 -11.65
CA VAL A 2 -0.90 -5.76 -10.98
C VAL A 2 -2.37 -6.16 -11.20
N PRO A 3 -2.73 -7.45 -11.09
CA PRO A 3 -4.13 -7.88 -11.19
C PRO A 3 -5.07 -7.18 -10.20
N GLU A 4 -6.37 -7.21 -10.47
CA GLU A 4 -7.39 -6.71 -9.53
C GLU A 4 -7.31 -7.48 -8.20
N GLY A 5 -7.38 -6.76 -7.08
CA GLY A 5 -7.29 -7.32 -5.74
C GLY A 5 -5.87 -7.54 -5.21
N GLU A 6 -4.84 -7.39 -6.05
CA GLU A 6 -3.43 -7.56 -5.64
C GLU A 6 -2.84 -6.29 -5.03
N LEU A 7 -1.92 -6.49 -4.09
CA LEU A 7 -1.16 -5.42 -3.45
C LEU A 7 -0.12 -4.82 -4.41
N LEU A 8 0.09 -3.51 -4.29
CA LEU A 8 1.14 -2.79 -5.00
C LEU A 8 1.68 -1.63 -4.17
N ALA A 9 2.91 -1.25 -4.44
CA ALA A 9 3.51 0.00 -3.99
C ALA A 9 3.67 0.94 -5.18
N LEU A 10 3.39 2.22 -4.98
CA LEU A 10 3.59 3.26 -5.99
C LEU A 10 4.05 4.56 -5.34
N LEU A 11 4.55 5.48 -6.16
CA LEU A 11 4.69 6.88 -5.77
C LEU A 11 3.36 7.57 -6.07
N GLY A 12 2.59 7.85 -5.02
CA GLY A 12 1.30 8.53 -5.11
C GLY A 12 1.44 10.03 -5.40
N SER A 13 0.33 10.76 -5.44
CA SER A 13 0.31 12.19 -5.78
C SER A 13 0.80 13.13 -4.65
N PHE A 14 1.35 12.57 -3.58
CA PHE A 14 1.79 13.31 -2.39
C PHE A 14 3.29 13.20 -2.12
N ASP A 15 4.07 12.73 -3.10
CA ASP A 15 5.52 12.50 -2.97
C ASP A 15 5.89 11.55 -1.82
N LEU A 16 4.98 10.60 -1.50
CA LEU A 16 5.16 9.55 -0.51
C LEU A 16 5.01 8.18 -1.17
N VAL A 17 5.61 7.16 -0.53
CA VAL A 17 5.32 5.76 -0.87
C VAL A 17 3.90 5.46 -0.44
N GLU A 18 3.10 4.99 -1.39
CA GLU A 18 1.72 4.57 -1.18
C GLU A 18 1.62 3.05 -1.34
N ILE A 19 0.99 2.40 -0.38
CA ILE A 19 0.64 0.98 -0.45
C ILE A 19 -0.86 0.89 -0.74
N SER A 20 -1.19 0.25 -1.85
CA SER A 20 -2.54 0.20 -2.39
C SER A 20 -2.91 -1.23 -2.80
N VAL A 21 -4.20 -1.47 -2.98
CA VAL A 21 -4.74 -2.69 -3.61
C VAL A 21 -5.44 -2.27 -4.88
N ASN A 22 -5.15 -2.91 -6.01
CA ASN A 22 -5.82 -2.57 -7.26
C ASN A 22 -7.33 -2.81 -7.14
N ASN A 23 -8.14 -1.75 -7.28
CA ASN A 23 -9.58 -1.71 -6.99
C ASN A 23 -9.97 -2.21 -5.58
N GLY A 24 -9.16 -1.92 -4.56
CA GLY A 24 -9.43 -2.33 -3.18
C GLY A 24 -8.91 -1.36 -2.13
N SER A 25 -8.88 -1.83 -0.86
CA SER A 25 -8.38 -1.06 0.28
C SER A 25 -7.19 -1.77 0.93
N ALA A 26 -6.00 -1.17 0.85
CA ALA A 26 -4.81 -1.68 1.52
C ALA A 26 -4.94 -1.63 3.05
N ALA A 27 -5.59 -0.59 3.60
CA ALA A 27 -5.81 -0.48 5.05
C ALA A 27 -6.65 -1.65 5.60
N GLN A 28 -7.70 -2.07 4.89
CA GLN A 28 -8.48 -3.25 5.27
C GLN A 28 -7.69 -4.54 5.06
N HIS A 29 -6.98 -4.67 3.95
CA HIS A 29 -6.21 -5.86 3.61
C HIS A 29 -5.08 -6.14 4.63
N LEU A 30 -4.40 -5.08 5.08
CA LEU A 30 -3.28 -5.15 6.03
C LEU A 30 -3.72 -4.96 7.49
N ILE A 31 -5.00 -4.64 7.73
CA ILE A 31 -5.55 -4.30 9.05
C ILE A 31 -4.70 -3.19 9.70
N ALA A 32 -4.39 -2.15 8.91
CA ALA A 32 -3.52 -1.05 9.29
C ALA A 32 -4.33 0.21 9.62
N GLY A 33 -3.87 0.94 10.63
CA GLY A 33 -4.40 2.23 11.07
C GLY A 33 -3.34 3.35 11.01
N VAL A 34 -3.81 4.58 11.19
CA VAL A 34 -2.92 5.75 11.28
C VAL A 34 -2.07 5.63 12.55
N GLY A 35 -0.75 5.70 12.38
CA GLY A 35 0.23 5.60 13.47
C GLY A 35 0.86 4.22 13.62
N ASP A 36 0.35 3.19 12.93
CA ASP A 36 0.98 1.88 12.91
C ASP A 36 2.36 1.96 12.24
N PRO A 37 3.38 1.27 12.79
CA PRO A 37 4.71 1.29 12.22
C PRO A 37 4.75 0.54 10.89
N VAL A 38 5.46 1.10 9.91
CA VAL A 38 5.73 0.47 8.61
C VAL A 38 7.23 0.26 8.47
N VAL A 39 7.63 -0.96 8.12
CA VAL A 39 9.02 -1.32 7.82
C VAL A 39 9.12 -1.66 6.33
N VAL A 40 10.04 -1.01 5.64
CA VAL A 40 10.34 -1.28 4.22
C VAL A 40 11.73 -1.88 4.14
N GLU A 41 11.82 -3.04 3.49
CA GLU A 41 13.09 -3.70 3.20
C GLU A 41 13.33 -3.68 1.69
N VAL A 42 14.55 -3.32 1.30
CA VAL A 42 14.99 -3.38 -0.10
C VAL A 42 15.75 -4.68 -0.27
N ALA A 43 15.24 -5.56 -1.12
CA ALA A 43 15.90 -6.81 -1.51
C ALA A 43 16.92 -6.59 -2.63
#